data_AF-A0A7Z9DW16-F1
#
_entry.id   AF-A0A7Z9DW16-F1
#
_cell.length_a   1.000
_cell.length_b   1.000
_cell.length_c   1.000
_cell.angle_alpha   90.00
_cell.angle_beta   90.00
_cell.angle_gamma   90.00
#
_symmetry.space_group_name_H-M   'P 1'
#
loop_
_entity.id
_entity.type
_entity.pdbx_description
1 polymer ?
#
loop_
_entity_poly.entity_id
_entity_poly.type
_entity_poly.pdbx_seq_one_letter_code
_entity_poly.pdbx_strand_id
1 'polypeptide(L)' 'MYHVTGEYAKNNFSEVLEKASTEPGGVVIVQENKSFILISQEELESWIETTELLQDKTLIADIEASRQEYQQGEVFTL' A
#
# COMPACT_ATOMS: atom_id res chain seq x y z
N MET A 1 -8.47 6.57 -6.97
CA MET A 1 -9.01 5.25 -7.35
C MET A 1 -9.79 5.37 -8.64
N TYR A 2 -9.14 4.94 -9.72
CA TYR A 2 -9.72 4.84 -11.06
C TYR A 2 -10.69 3.65 -11.12
N HIS A 3 -11.85 3.81 -11.76
CA HIS A 3 -12.89 2.77 -11.82
C HIS A 3 -13.19 2.39 -13.26
N VAL A 4 -13.23 1.08 -13.55
CA VAL A 4 -13.51 0.54 -14.88
C VAL A 4 -14.44 -0.66 -14.80
N THR A 5 -15.13 -0.97 -15.90
CA THR A 5 -15.89 -2.22 -16.01
C THR A 5 -14.97 -3.38 -16.33
N GLY A 6 -15.37 -4.61 -15.99
CA GLY A 6 -14.64 -5.81 -16.37
C GLY A 6 -14.46 -5.96 -17.89
N GLU A 7 -15.43 -5.48 -18.68
CA GLU A 7 -15.32 -5.46 -20.15
C GLU A 7 -14.28 -4.45 -20.63
N TYR A 8 -14.27 -3.23 -20.09
CA TYR A 8 -13.27 -2.23 -20.42
C TYR A 8 -11.86 -2.71 -20.04
N ALA A 9 -11.71 -3.32 -18.86
CA ALA A 9 -10.43 -3.85 -18.40
C ALA A 9 -9.87 -4.96 -19.30
N LYS A 10 -10.74 -5.85 -19.83
CA LYS A 10 -10.32 -6.87 -20.79
C LYS A 10 -9.82 -6.29 -22.09
N ASN A 11 -10.49 -5.25 -22.59
CA ASN A 11 -10.17 -4.64 -23.88
C ASN A 11 -8.97 -3.67 -23.82
N ASN A 12 -8.70 -3.08 -22.65
CA ASN A 12 -7.68 -2.05 -22.45
C ASN A 12 -6.69 -2.44 -21.34
N PHE A 13 -6.33 -3.73 -21.27
CA PHE A 13 -5.61 -4.27 -20.12
C PHE A 13 -4.26 -3.59 -19.87
N SER A 14 -3.52 -3.23 -20.92
CA SER A 14 -2.24 -2.53 -20.79
C SER A 14 -2.37 -1.15 -20.13
N GLU A 15 -3.40 -0.38 -20.50
CA GLU A 15 -3.67 0.93 -19.88
C GLU A 15 -4.08 0.75 -18.41
N VAL A 16 -4.91 -0.25 -18.13
CA VAL A 16 -5.34 -0.57 -16.77
C VAL A 16 -4.15 -0.97 -15.87
N LEU A 17 -3.17 -1.70 -16.41
CA LEU A 17 -1.93 -2.00 -15.69
C LEU A 17 -1.08 -0.75 -15.44
N GLU A 18 -0.91 0.13 -16.44
CA GLU A 18 -0.17 1.38 -16.28
C GLU A 18 -0.79 2.28 -15.20
N LYS A 19 -2.13 2.36 -15.18
CA LYS A 19 -2.88 3.08 -14.15
C LYS A 19 -2.70 2.43 -12.78
N ALA A 20 -2.76 1.10 -12.68
CA ALA A 20 -2.55 0.38 -11.41
C ALA A 20 -1.14 0.54 -10.85
N SER A 21 -0.13 0.79 -11.69
CA SER A 21 1.25 1.05 -11.27
C SER A 21 1.51 2.50 -10.83
N THR A 22 0.62 3.43 -11.16
CA THR A 22 0.81 4.88 -10.89
C THR A 22 -0.17 5.43 -9.86
N GLU A 23 -1.33 4.79 -9.69
CA GLU A 23 -2.32 5.14 -8.68
C GLU A 23 -2.05 4.39 -7.38
N PRO A 24 -1.77 5.08 -6.25
CA PRO A 24 -1.50 4.42 -4.96
C PRO A 24 -2.65 3.54 -4.46
N GLY A 25 -3.89 3.86 -4.83
CA GLY A 25 -5.08 3.07 -4.48
C GLY A 25 -5.43 1.97 -5.48
N GLY A 26 -4.63 1.79 -6.53
CA GLY A 26 -4.92 0.89 -7.64
C GLY A 26 -6.15 1.28 -8.48
N VAL A 27 -6.60 0.33 -9.29
CA VAL A 27 -7.76 0.42 -10.17
C VAL A 27 -8.86 -0.51 -9.69
N VAL A 28 -10.07 0.02 -9.55
CA VAL A 28 -11.26 -0.75 -9.20
C VAL A 28 -11.92 -1.28 -10.48
N ILE A 29 -12.07 -2.60 -10.57
CA ILE A 29 -12.72 -3.29 -11.67
C ILE A 29 -14.09 -3.79 -11.21
N VAL A 30 -15.16 -3.33 -11.86
CA VAL A 30 -16.54 -3.70 -11.52
C VAL A 30 -17.07 -4.72 -12.53
N GLN A 31 -17.53 -5.88 -12.04
CA GLN A 31 -18.17 -6.92 -12.84
C GLN A 31 -19.33 -7.54 -12.07
N GLU A 32 -20.53 -7.59 -12.68
CA GLU A 32 -21.70 -8.27 -12.11
C GLU A 32 -22.01 -7.86 -10.65
N ASN A 33 -22.02 -6.54 -10.38
CA ASN A 33 -22.20 -5.94 -9.05
C ASN A 33 -21.13 -6.32 -8.01
N LYS A 34 -20.00 -6.87 -8.43
CA LYS A 34 -18.82 -7.10 -7.58
C LYS A 34 -17.70 -6.16 -7.99
N SER A 35 -16.96 -5.68 -7.00
CA SER A 35 -15.78 -4.83 -7.19
C SER A 35 -14.53 -5.60 -6.82
N PHE A 36 -13.53 -5.52 -7.69
CA PHE A 36 -12.20 -6.06 -7.49
C PHE A 36 -11.20 -4.91 -7.55
N ILE A 37 -10.05 -5.08 -6.90
CA ILE A 37 -8.96 -4.09 -6.95
C ILE A 37 -7.78 -4.74 -7.67
N LEU A 38 -7.26 -4.04 -8.67
CA LEU A 38 -5.97 -4.32 -9.28
C LEU A 38 -4.97 -3.28 -8.76
N ILE A 39 -3.90 -3.76 -8.16
CA ILE A 39 -2.84 -2.93 -7.58
C ILE A 39 -1.48 -3.55 -7.93
N SER A 40 -0.42 -2.76 -7.90
CA SER A 40 0.93 -3.29 -8.09
C SER A 40 1.29 -4.24 -6.93
N GLN A 41 2.19 -5.18 -7.21
CA GLN A 41 2.67 -6.11 -6.18
C GLN A 41 3.38 -5.36 -5.03
N GLU A 42 4.22 -4.37 -5.38
CA GLU A 42 4.96 -3.55 -4.41
C GLU A 42 4.03 -2.82 -3.43
N GLU A 43 2.93 -2.25 -3.93
CA GLU A 43 1.97 -1.53 -3.09
C GLU A 43 1.19 -2.51 -2.18
N LEU A 44 0.82 -3.68 -2.70
CA LEU A 44 0.20 -4.73 -1.89
C LEU A 44 1.13 -5.19 -0.75
N GLU A 45 2.41 -5.43 -1.05
CA GLU A 45 3.42 -5.81 -0.06
C GLU A 45 3.59 -4.71 1.01
N SER A 46 3.65 -3.45 0.58
CA SER A 46 3.75 -2.29 1.47
C SER A 46 2.55 -2.17 2.41
N TRP A 47 1.33 -2.46 1.93
CA TRP A 47 0.13 -2.46 2.76
C TRP A 47 0.10 -3.61 3.76
N ILE A 48 0.56 -4.79 3.35
CA ILE A 48 0.66 -5.96 4.24
C ILE A 48 1.66 -5.66 5.35
N GLU A 49 2.87 -5.20 5.01
CA GLU A 49 3.91 -4.83 5.98
C GLU A 49 3.40 -3.78 6.96
N THR A 50 2.79 -2.70 6.45
CA THR A 50 2.23 -1.64 7.30
C THR A 50 1.16 -2.20 8.25
N THR A 51 0.32 -3.11 7.76
CA THR A 51 -0.72 -3.75 8.59
C THR A 51 -0.11 -4.63 9.67
N GLU A 52 0.93 -5.40 9.34
CA GLU A 52 1.67 -6.23 10.30
C GLU A 52 2.35 -5.37 11.38
N LEU A 53 3.00 -4.28 10.97
CA LEU A 53 3.59 -3.30 11.89
C LEU A 53 2.54 -2.70 12.84
N LEU A 54 1.36 -2.33 12.32
CA LEU A 54 0.29 -1.76 13.14
C LEU A 54 -0.37 -2.77 14.09
N GLN A 55 -0.20 -4.07 13.89
CA GLN A 55 -0.67 -5.08 14.85
C GLN A 55 0.17 -5.11 16.12
N ASP A 56 1.42 -4.66 16.04
CA ASP A 56 2.27 -4.47 17.20
C ASP A 56 1.83 -3.20 17.97
N LYS A 57 1.25 -3.44 19.14
CA LYS A 57 0.71 -2.39 20.01
C LYS A 57 1.80 -1.56 20.68
N THR A 58 3.04 -2.06 20.75
CA THR A 58 4.16 -1.32 21.35
C THR A 58 5.00 -0.59 20.32
N LEU A 59 4.96 -1.01 19.05
CA LEU A 59 5.76 -0.43 17.97
C LEU A 59 5.71 1.11 17.89
N ILE A 60 4.51 1.71 18.00
CA ILE A 60 4.41 3.18 17.96
C ILE A 60 5.11 3.83 19.16
N ALA A 61 4.96 3.25 20.35
CA ALA A 61 5.64 3.74 21.56
C ALA A 61 7.15 3.53 21.46
N ASP A 62 7.60 2.41 20.89
CA ASP A 62 9.01 2.08 20.69
C ASP A 62 9.65 3.02 19.65
N ILE A 63 8.95 3.34 18.56
CA ILE A 63 9.38 4.33 17.55
C ILE A 63 9.50 5.72 18.18
N GLU A 64 8.54 6.12 19.01
CA GLU A 64 8.61 7.42 19.71
C GLU A 64 9.78 7.47 20.70
N ALA A 65 10.01 6.42 21.47
CA ALA A 65 11.15 6.31 22.37
C ALA A 65 12.47 6.40 21.61
N SER A 66 12.64 5.60 20.56
CA SER A 66 13.86 5.63 19.73
C SER A 66 14.09 6.99 19.05
N ARG A 67 13.04 7.72 18.66
CA ARG A 67 13.17 9.09 18.13
C ARG A 67 13.69 10.06 19.20
N GLN A 68 13.26 9.92 20.45
CA GLN A 68 13.73 10.76 21.55
C GLN A 68 15.19 10.45 21.91
N GLU A 69 15.54 9.17 22.02
CA GLU A 69 16.92 8.70 22.26
C GLU A 69 17.87 9.23 21.17
N TYR A 70 17.46 9.12 19.90
CA TYR A 70 18.23 9.65 18.76
C TYR A 70 18.45 11.17 18.86
N GLN A 71 17.41 11.94 19.19
CA GLN A 71 17.53 13.40 19.37
C GLN A 71 18.43 13.78 20.54
N GLN A 72 18.50 12.95 21.58
CA GLN A 72 19.37 13.13 22.74
C GLN A 72 20.81 12.68 22.47
N GLY A 73 21.08 12.09 21.29
CA GLY A 73 22.39 11.57 20.93
C GLY A 73 22.70 10.23 21.59
N GLU A 74 21.69 9.54 22.14
CA GLU A 74 21.79 8.19 22.70
C GLU A 74 21.82 7.16 21.56
N VAL A 75 22.85 7.25 20.73
CA VAL A 75 23.05 6.37 19.57
C VAL A 75 24.34 5.58 19.72
N PHE A 76 24.31 4.32 19.27
CA PHE A 76 25.52 3.52 19.15
C PHE A 76 26.00 3.56 17.69
N THR A 77 27.20 4.09 17.47
CA THR A 77 27.89 4.08 16.15
C THR A 77 29.11 3.16 16.22
N LEU A 78 29.26 2.31 15.20
CA LEU A 78 30.42 1.43 15.00
C LEU A 78 31.65 2.20 14.50
#